data_AF-A0A1E5TDS8-F1
#
_entry.id   AF-A0A1E5TDS8-F1
#
_cell.length_a   1.000
_cell.length_b   1.000
_cell.length_c   1.000
_cell.angle_alpha   90.00
_cell.angle_beta   90.00
_cell.angle_gamma   90.00
#
_symmetry.space_group_name_H-M   'P 1'
#
loop_
_entity.id
_entity.type
_entity.pdbx_description
1 polymer ?
#
loop_
_entity_poly.entity_id
_entity_poly.type
_entity_poly.pdbx_seq_one_letter_code
_entity_poly.pdbx_strand_id
1 'polypeptide(L)'
;MPKVSLQGCSGKTYSFDIYSIETAFNTLGAIYFISKRQDKTHTRIYLGITEDLSTRFNNHHKQDCFDKHNANCISVHLSSSKEERETIEKDILCNYDFSCNETNN
;
A
#
# COMPACT_ATOMS: atom_id res chain seq x y z
N MET A 1 -9.80 -14.15 2.78
CA MET A 1 -9.75 -12.78 2.26
C MET A 1 -9.02 -12.79 0.93
N PRO A 2 -9.43 -11.99 -0.08
CA PRO A 2 -8.69 -11.90 -1.33
C PRO A 2 -7.28 -11.33 -1.08
N LYS A 3 -6.29 -11.83 -1.83
CA LYS A 3 -4.90 -11.41 -1.70
C LYS A 3 -4.34 -10.95 -3.05
N VAL A 4 -3.33 -10.11 -2.98
CA VAL A 4 -2.53 -9.64 -4.13
C VAL A 4 -1.07 -9.71 -3.74
N SER A 5 -0.22 -10.08 -4.69
CA SER A 5 1.22 -10.21 -4.47
C SER A 5 1.98 -9.20 -5.31
N LEU A 6 2.99 -8.58 -4.70
CA LEU A 6 3.95 -7.69 -5.36
C LEU A 6 5.33 -8.32 -5.25
N GLN A 7 6.08 -8.35 -6.35
CA GLN A 7 7.46 -8.81 -6.38
C GLN A 7 8.39 -7.61 -6.28
N GLY A 8 9.32 -7.60 -5.31
CA GLY A 8 10.34 -6.56 -5.22
C GLY A 8 11.47 -6.76 -6.23
N CYS A 9 12.35 -5.77 -6.38
CA CYS A 9 13.50 -5.87 -7.28
C CYS A 9 14.50 -6.96 -6.85
N SER A 10 14.51 -7.33 -5.58
CA SER A 10 15.23 -8.48 -5.02
C SER A 10 14.71 -9.84 -5.50
N GLY A 11 13.56 -9.87 -6.19
CA GLY A 11 12.87 -11.08 -6.62
C GLY A 11 11.97 -11.70 -5.55
N LYS A 12 11.99 -11.19 -4.30
CA LYS A 12 11.10 -11.62 -3.22
C LYS A 12 9.66 -11.21 -3.52
N THR A 13 8.72 -12.08 -3.14
CA THR A 13 7.28 -11.83 -3.31
C THR A 13 6.61 -11.56 -1.98
N TYR A 14 5.91 -10.43 -1.89
CA TYR A 14 5.19 -9.97 -0.71
C TYR A 14 3.69 -10.08 -0.95
N SER A 15 2.98 -10.77 -0.07
CA SER A 15 1.52 -10.95 -0.16
C SER A 15 0.80 -9.94 0.73
N PHE A 16 -0.24 -9.33 0.18
CA PHE A 16 -1.08 -8.34 0.84
C PHE A 16 -2.52 -8.83 0.92
N ASP A 17 -3.15 -8.68 2.07
CA ASP A 17 -4.59 -8.89 2.24
C ASP A 17 -5.34 -7.66 1.74
N ILE A 18 -6.36 -7.87 0.90
CA ILE A 18 -7.11 -6.78 0.25
C ILE A 18 -8.36 -6.45 1.05
N TYR A 19 -8.55 -5.16 1.33
CA TYR A 19 -9.69 -4.59 2.03
C TYR A 19 -10.33 -3.46 1.22
N SER A 20 -11.59 -3.14 1.52
CA SER A 20 -12.23 -1.91 1.03
C SER A 20 -11.50 -0.70 1.62
N ILE A 21 -11.37 0.39 0.86
CA ILE A 21 -10.73 1.63 1.33
C ILE A 21 -11.38 2.22 2.60
N GLU A 22 -12.66 1.91 2.84
CA GLU A 22 -13.42 2.35 4.02
C GLU A 22 -13.19 1.47 5.27
N THR A 23 -12.37 0.43 5.16
CA THR A 23 -12.15 -0.53 6.26
C THR A 23 -11.49 0.16 7.45
N ALA A 24 -12.04 -0.05 8.64
CA ALA A 24 -11.40 0.35 9.89
C ALA A 24 -10.37 -0.73 10.32
N PHE A 25 -9.17 -0.30 10.69
CA PHE A 25 -8.08 -1.18 11.11
C PHE A 25 -7.74 -1.02 12.59
N ASN A 26 -7.06 -2.03 13.12
CA ASN A 26 -6.44 -1.99 14.44
C ASN A 26 -5.07 -1.27 14.40
N THR A 27 -4.58 -0.86 15.56
CA THR A 27 -3.28 -0.21 15.75
C THR A 27 -2.14 -1.22 15.53
N LEU A 28 -1.79 -1.44 14.26
CA LEU A 28 -0.75 -2.37 13.85
C LEU A 28 0.18 -1.71 12.83
N GLY A 29 1.47 -2.03 12.95
CA GLY A 29 2.48 -1.68 11.97
C GLY A 29 2.31 -2.49 10.68
N ALA A 30 2.38 -1.82 9.54
CA ALA A 30 2.23 -2.46 8.24
C ALA A 30 2.87 -1.69 7.09
N ILE A 31 3.09 -2.42 6.01
CA ILE A 31 3.18 -1.87 4.66
C ILE A 31 1.78 -1.92 4.06
N TYR A 32 1.36 -0.85 3.41
CA TYR A 32 0.07 -0.80 2.72
C TYR A 32 0.23 -0.19 1.34
N PHE A 33 -0.64 -0.60 0.42
CA PHE A 33 -0.79 0.10 -0.84
C PHE A 33 -2.25 0.40 -1.17
N ILE A 34 -2.45 1.61 -1.67
CA ILE A 34 -3.71 2.11 -2.18
C ILE A 34 -3.81 1.81 -3.66
N SER A 35 -4.98 1.34 -4.08
CA SER A 35 -5.24 1.00 -5.48
C SER A 35 -6.68 1.25 -5.88
N LYS A 36 -6.87 1.41 -7.19
CA LYS A 36 -8.17 1.23 -7.82
C LYS A 36 -8.25 -0.20 -8.34
N ARG A 37 -9.18 -0.97 -7.80
CA ARG A 37 -9.45 -2.34 -8.22
C ARG A 37 -10.64 -2.36 -9.17
N GLN A 38 -10.45 -2.99 -10.32
CA GLN A 38 -11.50 -3.36 -11.27
C GLN A 38 -11.39 -4.88 -11.48
N ASP A 39 -12.39 -5.63 -11.01
CA ASP A 39 -12.39 -7.09 -10.94
C ASP A 39 -11.22 -7.69 -10.16
N LYS A 40 -10.23 -8.26 -10.85
CA LYS A 40 -9.00 -8.85 -10.27
C LYS A 40 -7.77 -7.99 -10.50
N THR A 41 -7.91 -6.89 -11.23
CA THR A 41 -6.80 -6.01 -11.60
C THR A 41 -6.72 -4.85 -10.63
N HIS A 42 -5.50 -4.58 -10.14
CA HIS A 42 -5.21 -3.45 -9.26
C HIS A 42 -4.35 -2.43 -10.00
N THR A 43 -4.88 -1.22 -10.18
CA THR A 43 -4.08 -0.06 -10.56
C THR A 43 -3.44 0.52 -9.31
N ARG A 44 -2.11 0.43 -9.24
CA ARG A 44 -1.27 0.89 -8.13
C ARG A 44 -1.27 2.41 -8.06
N ILE A 45 -1.67 2.98 -6.92
CA ILE A 45 -1.77 4.43 -6.72
C ILE A 45 -0.68 4.90 -5.77
N TYR A 46 -0.58 4.26 -4.60
CA TYR A 46 0.39 4.64 -3.58
C TYR A 46 0.85 3.42 -2.78
N LEU A 47 2.12 3.38 -2.38
CA LEU A 47 2.68 2.45 -1.41
C LEU A 47 3.27 3.26 -0.25
N GLY A 48 3.02 2.81 0.98
CA GLY A 48 3.62 3.42 2.15
C GLY A 48 3.74 2.45 3.32
N ILE A 49 4.38 2.92 4.38
CA ILE A 49 4.48 2.22 5.66
C ILE A 49 3.80 3.04 6.77
N THR A 50 3.28 2.37 7.79
CA THR A 50 2.75 3.02 9.00
C THR A 50 3.04 2.17 10.22
N GLU A 51 3.27 2.81 11.37
CA GLU A 51 3.32 2.16 12.70
C GLU A 51 1.92 1.92 13.27
N ASP A 52 0.91 2.58 12.72
CA ASP A 52 -0.46 2.52 13.18
C ASP A 52 -1.44 2.61 12.01
N LEU A 53 -1.96 1.45 11.57
CA LEU A 53 -3.03 1.35 10.57
C LEU A 53 -4.38 1.91 11.02
N SER A 54 -4.62 2.06 12.33
CA SER A 54 -5.88 2.62 12.84
C SER A 54 -5.97 4.12 12.63
N THR A 55 -4.83 4.79 12.42
CA THR A 55 -4.83 6.18 11.98
C THR A 55 -5.56 6.26 10.65
N ARG A 56 -6.70 6.93 10.66
CA ARG A 56 -7.55 7.03 9.48
C ARG A 56 -6.73 7.67 8.37
N PHE A 57 -6.72 7.05 7.19
CA PHE A 57 -6.28 7.69 5.95
C PHE A 57 -7.17 8.88 5.55
N ASN A 58 -8.22 9.19 6.33
CA ASN A 58 -8.98 10.42 6.19
C ASN A 58 -8.06 11.63 6.41
N ASN A 59 -7.93 12.48 5.41
CA ASN A 59 -6.97 13.58 5.36
C ASN A 59 -5.50 13.12 5.25
N HIS A 60 -5.26 11.96 4.62
CA HIS A 60 -3.92 11.58 4.19
C HIS A 60 -3.35 12.68 3.30
N HIS A 61 -2.05 12.98 3.41
CA HIS A 61 -1.40 14.02 2.63
C HIS A 61 -1.46 13.79 1.09
N LYS A 62 -1.85 12.60 0.65
CA LYS A 62 -2.13 12.24 -0.76
C LYS A 62 -3.63 12.02 -1.06
N GLN A 63 -4.55 12.43 -0.18
CA GLN A 63 -6.00 12.22 -0.35
C GLN A 63 -6.49 12.72 -1.71
N ASP A 64 -6.10 13.93 -2.11
CA ASP A 64 -6.45 14.50 -3.42
C ASP A 64 -6.02 13.60 -4.59
N CYS A 65 -4.86 12.92 -4.45
CA CYS A 65 -4.36 11.98 -5.43
C CYS A 65 -5.19 10.68 -5.43
N PHE A 66 -5.60 10.20 -4.26
CA PHE A 66 -6.46 9.02 -4.14
C PHE A 66 -7.83 9.26 -4.79
N ASP A 67 -8.42 10.43 -4.54
CA ASP A 67 -9.71 10.84 -5.09
C ASP A 67 -9.61 11.01 -6.62
N LYS A 68 -8.58 11.69 -7.12
CA LYS A 68 -8.30 11.84 -8.56
C LYS A 68 -8.21 10.49 -9.27
N HIS A 69 -7.59 9.50 -8.62
CA HIS A 69 -7.43 8.15 -9.17
C HIS A 69 -8.59 7.20 -8.84
N ASN A 70 -9.65 7.67 -8.16
CA ASN A 70 -10.81 6.88 -7.73
C ASN A 70 -10.38 5.61 -6.98
N ALA A 71 -9.50 5.75 -6.00
CA ALA A 71 -9.05 4.66 -5.15
C ALA A 71 -10.23 3.99 -4.43
N ASN A 72 -10.22 2.66 -4.34
CA ASN A 72 -11.30 1.90 -3.70
C ASN A 72 -10.81 0.72 -2.85
N CYS A 73 -9.52 0.42 -2.88
CA CYS A 73 -8.93 -0.69 -2.12
C CYS A 73 -7.67 -0.22 -1.38
N ILE A 74 -7.50 -0.79 -0.19
CA ILE A 74 -6.25 -0.78 0.56
C ILE A 74 -5.81 -2.23 0.75
N SER A 75 -4.56 -2.51 0.39
CA SER A 75 -3.96 -3.83 0.55
C SER A 75 -2.86 -3.77 1.60
N VAL A 76 -2.83 -4.71 2.54
CA VAL A 76 -2.03 -4.61 3.76
C VAL A 76 -1.12 -5.83 3.94
N HIS A 77 0.13 -5.58 4.28
CA HIS A 77 1.11 -6.56 4.73
C HIS A 77 1.59 -6.17 6.12
N LEU A 78 1.25 -6.97 7.13
CA LEU A 78 1.61 -6.70 8.51
C LEU A 78 3.10 -6.98 8.73
N SER A 79 3.79 -6.07 9.43
CA SER A 79 5.14 -6.29 9.94
C SER A 79 5.34 -5.45 11.21
N SER A 80 5.88 -6.08 12.24
CA SER A 80 6.16 -5.43 13.53
C SER A 80 7.47 -4.64 13.51
N SER A 81 8.39 -4.93 12.60
CA SER A 81 9.68 -4.25 12.51
C SER A 81 9.59 -3.03 11.60
N LYS A 82 10.07 -1.87 12.06
CA LYS A 82 10.17 -0.68 11.22
C LYS A 82 11.19 -0.87 10.09
N GLU A 83 12.35 -1.43 10.43
CA GLU A 83 13.42 -1.69 9.47
C GLU A 83 12.98 -2.65 8.36
N GLU A 84 12.19 -3.67 8.71
CA GLU A 84 11.63 -4.60 7.73
C GLU A 84 10.65 -3.86 6.80
N ARG A 85 9.74 -3.04 7.35
CA ARG A 85 8.80 -2.24 6.56
C ARG A 85 9.51 -1.33 5.56
N GLU A 86 10.54 -0.60 6.00
CA GLU A 86 11.33 0.27 5.13
C GLU A 86 12.08 -0.51 4.04
N THR A 87 12.61 -1.70 4.37
CA THR A 87 13.29 -2.57 3.41
C THR A 87 12.32 -3.07 2.35
N ILE A 88 11.14 -3.53 2.75
CA ILE A 88 10.09 -4.01 1.84
C ILE A 88 9.57 -2.89 0.95
N GLU A 89 9.30 -1.72 1.52
CA GLU A 89 8.84 -0.54 0.77
C GLU A 89 9.82 -0.18 -0.35
N LYS A 90 11.12 -0.05 -0.03
CA LYS A 90 12.16 0.25 -1.02
C LYS A 90 12.27 -0.83 -2.10
N ASP A 91 12.21 -2.10 -1.70
CA ASP A 91 12.30 -3.22 -2.63
C ASP A 91 11.14 -3.24 -3.63
N ILE A 92 9.92 -2.94 -3.17
CA ILE A 92 8.72 -2.85 -4.02
C ILE A 92 8.77 -1.60 -4.91
N LEU A 93 9.13 -0.43 -4.36
CA LEU A 93 9.22 0.81 -5.14
C LEU A 93 10.28 0.75 -6.23
N CYS A 94 11.35 -0.03 -6.04
CA CYS A 94 12.36 -0.22 -7.08
C CYS A 94 11.84 -1.01 -8.29
N ASN A 95 10.74 -1.77 -8.16
CA ASN A 95 10.19 -2.58 -9.24
C ASN A 95 8.86 -2.04 -9.81
N TYR A 96 8.24 -1.06 -9.15
CA TYR A 96 6.92 -0.56 -9.53
C TYR A 96 6.80 0.94 -9.41
N ASP A 97 6.23 1.54 -10.45
CA ASP A 97 5.75 2.91 -10.39
C ASP A 97 4.38 2.98 -9.72
N PHE A 98 4.28 3.80 -8.69
CA PHE A 98 3.04 4.18 -8.02
C PHE A 98 2.76 5.65 -8.33
N SER A 99 1.61 5.94 -8.94
CA SER A 99 1.32 7.27 -9.51
C SER A 99 1.37 8.43 -8.51
N CYS A 100 1.19 8.16 -7.21
CA CYS A 100 1.17 9.17 -6.16
C CYS A 100 2.39 9.09 -5.21
N ASN A 101 3.32 8.16 -5.44
CA ASN A 101 4.62 8.21 -4.76
C ASN A 101 5.50 9.23 -5.47
N GLU A 102 6.20 10.05 -4.70
CA GLU A 102 7.22 10.93 -5.26
C GLU A 102 8.43 10.06 -5.64
N THR A 103 8.61 9.81 -6.94
CA THR A 103 9.88 9.33 -7.46
C THR A 103 10.88 10.48 -7.34
N ASN A 104 11.69 10.47 -6.28
CA ASN A 104 12.96 11.20 -6.29
C ASN A 104 13.86 10.55 -7.35
N ASN A 105 13.69 10.96 -8.60
CA ASN A 105 14.66 10.75 -9.66
C ASN A 105 15.93 11.56 -9.38
#